data_AF-A0A2K2AI41-F1
#
_entry.id   AF-A0A2K2AI41-F1
#
_cell.length_a   1.000
_cell.length_b   1.000
_cell.length_c   1.000
_cell.angle_alpha   90.00
_cell.angle_beta   90.00
_cell.angle_gamma   90.00
#
_symmetry.space_group_name_H-M   'P 1'
#
loop_
_entity.id
_entity.type
_entity.pdbx_description
1 polymer ?
#
loop_
_entity_poly.entity_id
_entity_poly.type
_entity_poly.pdbx_seq_one_letter_code
_entity_poly.pdbx_strand_id
1 'polypeptide(L)' 'MASDQTSQGAQAAQSPATILAIGTANPANFIYQADYPDYYFRVTRSEHMTDLKGKFKRL' A
#
# COMPACT_ATOMS: atom_id res chain seq x y z
N MET A 1 30.84 27.48 -41.39
CA MET A 1 29.95 26.31 -41.36
C MET A 1 30.32 25.48 -40.14
N ALA A 2 29.80 25.85 -38.96
CA ALA A 2 29.90 25.01 -37.77
C ALA A 2 28.68 24.10 -37.79
N SER A 3 28.90 22.80 -38.01
CA SER A 3 27.87 21.79 -37.85
C SER A 3 27.63 21.59 -36.36
N ASP A 4 26.54 22.20 -35.84
CA ASP A 4 25.94 21.79 -34.57
C ASP A 4 25.52 20.33 -34.71
N GLN A 5 26.37 19.43 -34.25
CA GLN A 5 25.99 18.05 -34.01
C GLN A 5 25.04 18.07 -32.82
N THR A 6 23.74 18.03 -33.12
CA THR A 6 22.69 17.74 -32.16
C THR A 6 23.07 16.46 -31.42
N SER A 7 23.31 16.60 -30.11
CA SER A 7 23.62 15.52 -29.18
C SER A 7 22.37 14.65 -28.95
N GLN A 8 21.90 13.98 -30.00
CA GLN A 8 20.92 12.91 -29.92
C GLN A 8 21.66 11.60 -30.21
N GLY A 9 22.04 10.86 -29.17
CA GLY A 9 22.36 9.44 -29.38
C GLY A 9 23.46 8.80 -28.55
N ALA A 10 23.58 9.07 -27.24
CA ALA A 10 24.52 8.33 -26.40
C ALA A 10 23.90 7.18 -25.57
N GLN A 11 22.62 7.25 -25.17
CA GLN A 11 22.00 6.15 -24.40
C GLN A 11 20.47 6.12 -24.58
N ALA A 12 19.98 5.48 -25.64
CA ALA A 12 18.59 5.01 -25.66
C ALA A 12 18.56 3.55 -25.16
N ALA A 13 17.61 3.22 -24.28
CA ALA A 13 17.42 1.83 -23.83
C ALA A 13 17.04 0.96 -25.04
N GLN A 14 17.81 -0.11 -25.26
CA GLN A 14 17.60 -1.02 -26.41
C GLN A 14 16.39 -1.93 -26.23
N SER A 15 15.88 -2.07 -25.01
CA SER A 15 14.85 -3.02 -24.63
C SER A 15 13.70 -2.37 -23.85
N PRO A 16 12.48 -2.90 -23.94
CA PRO A 16 11.34 -2.44 -23.14
C PRO A 16 11.61 -2.57 -21.63
N ALA A 17 11.05 -1.65 -20.84
CA ALA A 17 11.13 -1.72 -19.39
C ALA A 17 10.54 -3.03 -18.86
N THR A 18 11.26 -3.70 -17.95
CA THR A 18 10.86 -4.98 -17.35
C THR A 18 11.05 -4.93 -15.84
N ILE A 19 10.09 -5.46 -15.07
CA ILE A 19 10.22 -5.59 -13.61
C ILE A 19 11.25 -6.67 -13.30
N LEU A 20 12.34 -6.30 -12.63
CA LEU A 20 13.41 -7.24 -12.28
C LEU A 20 13.21 -7.90 -10.90
N ALA A 21 12.55 -7.21 -9.97
CA ALA A 21 12.23 -7.73 -8.64
C ALA A 21 11.07 -6.95 -8.00
N ILE A 22 10.36 -7.62 -7.08
CA ILE A 22 9.36 -7.02 -6.19
C ILE A 22 9.63 -7.53 -4.78
N GLY A 23 9.71 -6.62 -3.80
CA GLY A 23 9.81 -6.95 -2.39
C GLY A 23 8.66 -6.34 -1.60
N THR A 24 8.11 -7.09 -0.65
CA THR A 24 7.05 -6.63 0.27
C THR A 24 7.45 -6.93 1.72
N ALA A 25 6.94 -6.14 2.66
CA ALA A 25 7.11 -6.36 4.08
C ALA A 25 5.86 -5.90 4.85
N ASN A 26 5.48 -6.64 5.88
CA ASN A 26 4.39 -6.31 6.80
C ASN A 26 4.87 -6.44 8.25
N PRO A 27 4.29 -5.68 9.20
CA PRO A 27 4.53 -5.90 10.63
C PRO A 27 4.15 -7.31 11.07
N ALA A 28 4.82 -7.83 12.11
CA ALA A 28 4.51 -9.16 12.65
C ALA A 28 3.13 -9.22 13.32
N ASN A 29 2.66 -8.09 13.86
CA ASN A 29 1.33 -8.00 14.47
C ASN A 29 0.28 -7.73 13.40
N PHE A 30 -0.72 -8.59 13.34
CA PHE A 30 -1.89 -8.44 12.49
C PHE A 30 -3.14 -8.87 13.26
N ILE A 31 -4.29 -8.33 12.85
CA ILE A 31 -5.59 -8.63 13.44
C ILE A 31 -6.52 -8.98 12.28
N TYR A 32 -7.24 -10.09 12.39
CA TYR A 32 -8.23 -10.45 11.38
C TYR A 32 -9.38 -9.44 11.37
N GLN A 33 -9.90 -9.13 10.19
CA GLN A 33 -11.01 -8.18 10.05
C GLN A 33 -12.25 -8.63 10.82
N ALA A 34 -12.51 -9.95 10.93
CA ALA A 34 -13.61 -10.49 11.73
C ALA A 34 -13.47 -10.16 13.23
N ASP A 35 -12.23 -10.11 13.74
CA ASP A 35 -11.92 -9.84 15.15
C ASP A 35 -11.70 -8.36 15.44
N TYR A 36 -11.40 -7.56 14.40
CA TYR A 36 -11.03 -6.16 14.54
C TYR A 36 -12.09 -5.29 15.23
N PRO A 37 -13.40 -5.43 14.93
CA PRO A 37 -14.46 -4.73 15.67
C PRO A 37 -14.46 -5.04 17.17
N ASP A 38 -14.22 -6.28 17.56
CA ASP A 38 -14.20 -6.67 18.98
C ASP A 38 -12.90 -6.23 19.66
N TYR A 39 -11.77 -6.27 18.96
CA TYR A 39 -10.51 -5.71 19.45
C TYR A 39 -10.59 -4.19 19.65
N TYR A 40 -11.05 -3.46 18.64
CA TYR A 40 -11.04 -1.99 18.59
C TYR A 40 -11.92 -1.36 19.68
N PHE A 41 -13.14 -1.87 19.87
CA PHE A 41 -14.06 -1.33 20.88
C PHE A 41 -13.63 -1.69 22.31
N ARG A 42 -12.95 -2.82 22.49
CA ARG A 42 -12.35 -3.20 23.78
C ARG A 42 -11.20 -2.28 24.16
N VAL A 43 -10.22 -2.07 23.27
CA VAL A 43 -9.02 -1.26 23.57
C VAL A 43 -9.35 0.23 23.74
N THR A 44 -10.37 0.73 23.03
CA THR A 44 -10.83 2.13 23.14
C THR A 44 -11.84 2.37 24.27
N ARG A 45 -12.23 1.33 25.03
CA ARG A 45 -13.25 1.38 26.09
C ARG A 45 -14.64 1.81 25.60
N SER A 46 -14.96 1.49 24.35
CA SER A 46 -16.21 1.86 23.68
C SER A 46 -17.22 0.70 23.57
N GLU A 47 -17.03 -0.41 24.28
CA GLU A 47 -17.92 -1.60 24.24
C GLU A 47 -19.41 -1.29 24.46
N HIS A 48 -19.73 -0.22 25.19
CA HIS A 48 -21.09 0.24 25.42
C HIS A 48 -21.78 0.81 24.17
N MET A 49 -21.03 1.16 23.12
CA MET A 49 -21.55 1.73 21.87
C MET A 49 -21.98 0.62 20.89
N THR A 50 -22.95 -0.20 21.30
CA THR A 50 -23.36 -1.43 20.59
C THR A 50 -23.86 -1.16 19.17
N ASP A 51 -24.59 -0.07 18.95
CA ASP A 51 -25.12 0.30 17.62
C ASP A 51 -24.00 0.67 16.65
N LEU A 52 -23.01 1.41 17.15
CA LEU A 52 -21.84 1.80 16.37
C LEU A 52 -21.00 0.57 16.05
N LYS A 53 -20.78 -0.31 17.03
CA LYS A 53 -20.08 -1.59 16.83
C LYS A 53 -20.79 -2.47 15.80
N GLY A 54 -22.13 -2.53 15.85
CA GLY A 54 -22.94 -3.27 14.87
C GLY A 54 -22.91 -2.69 13.45
N LYS A 55 -22.74 -1.37 13.30
CA LYS A 55 -22.45 -0.76 11.99
C LYS A 55 -21.02 -1.06 11.53
N PHE A 56 -20.06 -0.99 12.45
CA PHE A 56 -18.64 -1.23 12.18
C PHE A 56 -18.34 -2.68 11.73
N LYS A 57 -19.06 -3.68 12.26
CA LYS A 57 -18.95 -5.09 11.83
C LYS A 57 -19.39 -5.36 10.39
N ARG A 58 -20.10 -4.43 9.74
CA ARG A 58 -20.64 -4.59 8.37
C ARG A 58 -19.76 -3.94 7.30
N LEU A 59 -18.71 -3.22 7.71
CA LEU A 59 -17.70 -2.61 6.84
C LEU A 59 -16.56 -3.58 6.58
#